data_AF-A0A3N5T9U4-F1
#
_entry.id   AF-A0A3N5T9U4-F1
#
_cell.length_a   1.000
_cell.length_b   1.000
_cell.length_c   1.000
_cell.angle_alpha   90.00
_cell.angle_beta   90.00
_cell.angle_gamma   90.00
#
_symmetry.space_group_name_H-M   'P 1'
#
loop_
_entity.id
_entity.type
_entity.pdbx_description
1 polymer ?
#
loop_
_entity_poly.entity_id
_entity_poly.type
_entity_poly.pdbx_seq_one_letter_code
_entity_poly.pdbx_strand_id
1 'polypeptide(L)'
;MKNRLVINSIIIMVLCLVVTSNFAQDSMPGTDLGADRNLLEVYYERAERAATEDQWRRIVDEGIAVVCAQWESAVGFALDETEADETLALLQNELEAEESDRITEWLLKRFFESVDTGAVEQLYAAIGAANLDWLYEKDENGEIKFDSAGDPVLKTESGLYTDSDTAEGDSVKWRTFVEDNLEEILDAWESSAGIASPELLAAGIDMGDAGSISLATYKEGLGRELRRIFYQEEANFLNRRLYDQYSLRNKSDAQAAREMTSQLISEAEEETEAGIKRVRDGLESMEMNISVKGLEATSEEWLETFTEAFETGLDKWETAQEAFLRQRGEWEEDASEQFELGQEEWAKAFTTLRQARQKWESQIVRVRDEGLLLWDEKSETLRQSLAEAMAKLEAGVKDRVGGVSAQINALMDMYLQAHGVYATAANSIEFWETELKGIFELANSQLEMLDSELISDETFNHAITSGDDNVNWKEDLTALANRISAAIEAGETYHSTIQGELEDNYDTMMEMVNSAAPLT
;
A
#
# COMPACT_ATOMS: atom_id res chain seq x y z
N MET A 1 -6.01 11.86 29.76
CA MET A 1 -6.33 10.61 30.51
C MET A 1 -5.21 10.06 31.41
N LYS A 2 -3.91 10.20 31.08
CA LYS A 2 -2.82 9.64 31.91
C LYS A 2 -2.62 10.31 33.29
N ASN A 3 -2.98 11.60 33.44
CA ASN A 3 -2.80 12.31 34.73
C ASN A 3 -3.85 11.97 35.80
N ARG A 4 -5.07 11.52 35.43
CA ARG A 4 -6.09 11.10 36.41
C ARG A 4 -5.77 9.76 37.06
N LEU A 5 -5.04 8.87 36.37
CA LEU A 5 -4.59 7.58 36.91
C LEU A 5 -3.45 7.75 37.93
N VAL A 6 -2.54 8.69 37.70
CA VAL A 6 -1.44 8.97 38.66
C VAL A 6 -1.96 9.66 39.91
N ILE A 7 -2.92 10.58 39.77
CA ILE A 7 -3.54 11.26 40.93
C ILE A 7 -4.40 10.28 41.75
N ASN A 8 -5.16 9.38 41.12
CA ASN A 8 -5.90 8.34 41.85
C ASN A 8 -4.98 7.31 42.53
N SER A 9 -3.84 6.94 41.92
CA SER A 9 -2.86 6.08 42.58
C SER A 9 -2.17 6.77 43.76
N ILE A 10 -1.89 8.08 43.68
CA ILE A 10 -1.30 8.82 44.80
C ILE A 10 -2.33 9.03 45.93
N ILE A 11 -3.60 9.29 45.60
CA ILE A 11 -4.68 9.41 46.60
C ILE A 11 -4.92 8.08 47.30
N ILE A 12 -4.93 6.95 46.58
CA ILE A 12 -5.05 5.61 47.18
C ILE A 12 -3.82 5.27 48.04
N MET A 13 -2.61 5.65 47.61
CA MET A 13 -1.39 5.40 48.39
C MET A 13 -1.30 6.29 49.64
N VAL A 14 -1.82 7.52 49.59
CA VAL A 14 -1.92 8.42 50.77
C VAL A 14 -3.04 7.99 51.71
N LEU A 15 -4.17 7.48 51.19
CA LEU A 15 -5.22 6.87 52.03
C LEU A 15 -4.71 5.60 52.73
N CYS A 16 -3.91 4.76 52.07
CA CYS A 16 -3.27 3.61 52.71
C CYS A 16 -2.23 4.01 53.78
N LEU A 17 -1.57 5.16 53.66
CA LEU A 17 -0.56 5.63 54.62
C LEU A 17 -1.17 6.36 55.83
N VAL A 18 -2.33 7.01 55.66
CA VAL A 18 -3.08 7.65 56.75
C VAL A 18 -3.86 6.62 57.59
N VAL A 19 -4.30 5.49 56.99
CA VAL A 19 -4.92 4.39 57.75
C VAL A 19 -3.90 3.65 58.64
N THR A 20 -2.61 3.66 58.31
CA THR A 20 -1.57 3.03 59.16
C THR A 20 -1.09 3.87 60.34
N SER A 21 -1.52 5.13 60.49
CA SER A 21 -0.97 6.06 61.50
C SER A 21 -1.93 6.45 62.64
N ASN A 22 -3.14 5.89 62.69
CA ASN A 22 -4.08 6.05 63.82
C ASN A 22 -4.30 4.76 64.66
N PHE A 23 -3.55 3.68 64.42
CA PHE A 23 -3.51 2.49 65.31
C PHE A 23 -2.62 2.72 66.54
N ALA A 24 -2.87 3.81 67.24
CA ALA A 24 -2.45 4.01 68.62
C ALA A 24 -3.68 4.44 69.43
N GLN A 25 -4.75 3.66 69.33
CA GLN A 25 -5.76 3.65 70.38
C GLN A 25 -5.21 2.81 71.53
N ASP A 26 -5.07 3.51 72.64
CA ASP A 26 -4.68 3.07 73.97
C ASP A 26 -5.60 1.93 74.42
N SER A 27 -5.24 0.69 74.08
CA SER A 27 -5.89 -0.49 74.64
C SER A 27 -5.50 -0.54 76.13
N MET A 28 -6.51 -0.42 77.00
CA MET A 28 -6.36 -0.55 78.45
C MET A 28 -5.45 -1.75 78.80
N PRO A 29 -4.50 -1.58 79.72
CA PRO A 29 -3.61 -2.67 80.12
C PRO A 29 -4.41 -3.66 80.99
N GLY A 30 -4.89 -4.77 80.40
CA GLY A 30 -5.49 -5.84 81.20
C GLY A 30 -6.36 -6.91 80.54
N THR A 31 -6.68 -6.85 79.23
CA THR A 31 -7.59 -7.83 78.59
C THR A 31 -7.11 -8.32 77.23
N ASP A 32 -5.79 -8.38 77.00
CA ASP A 32 -5.28 -9.14 75.87
C ASP A 32 -5.28 -10.62 76.25
N LEU A 33 -6.45 -11.25 76.10
CA LEU A 33 -6.65 -12.69 76.31
C LEU A 33 -5.81 -13.53 75.31
N GLY A 34 -5.05 -12.91 74.41
CA GLY A 34 -4.18 -13.58 73.45
C GLY A 34 -4.92 -14.16 72.24
N ALA A 35 -6.17 -13.73 72.03
CA ALA A 35 -6.97 -14.09 70.87
C ALA A 35 -6.49 -13.31 69.62
N ASP A 36 -6.38 -13.99 68.48
CA ASP A 36 -5.93 -13.38 67.22
C ASP A 36 -7.06 -12.55 66.61
N ARG A 37 -7.22 -11.30 67.08
CA ARG A 37 -8.23 -10.36 66.58
C ARG A 37 -8.08 -10.05 65.09
N ASN A 38 -6.87 -10.18 64.53
CA ASN A 38 -6.65 -9.99 63.10
C ASN A 38 -7.36 -11.07 62.27
N LEU A 39 -7.48 -12.28 62.80
CA LEU A 39 -8.22 -13.34 62.14
C LEU A 39 -9.73 -13.02 62.14
N LEU A 40 -10.25 -12.47 63.23
CA LEU A 40 -11.66 -12.08 63.32
C LEU A 40 -12.00 -10.94 62.35
N GLU A 41 -11.11 -9.97 62.17
CA GLU A 41 -11.30 -8.86 61.22
C GLU A 41 -11.52 -9.36 59.78
N VAL A 42 -10.85 -10.45 59.37
CA VAL A 42 -11.07 -11.07 58.06
C VAL A 42 -12.50 -11.60 57.91
N TYR A 43 -13.08 -12.13 58.99
CA TYR A 43 -14.47 -12.56 59.00
C TYR A 43 -15.43 -11.37 59.01
N TYR A 44 -15.11 -10.27 59.70
CA TYR A 44 -15.90 -9.03 59.64
C TYR A 44 -15.89 -8.42 58.24
N GLU A 45 -14.74 -8.25 57.59
CA GLU A 45 -14.66 -7.75 56.21
C GLU A 45 -15.46 -8.63 55.22
N ARG A 46 -15.50 -9.94 55.48
CA ARG A 46 -16.30 -10.87 54.67
C ARG A 46 -17.79 -10.74 54.97
N ALA A 47 -18.16 -10.62 56.25
CA ALA A 47 -19.53 -10.45 56.70
C ALA A 47 -20.12 -9.14 56.20
N GLU A 48 -19.35 -8.05 56.14
CA GLU A 48 -19.79 -6.75 55.61
C GLU A 48 -20.35 -6.82 54.19
N ARG A 49 -19.94 -7.82 53.39
CA ARG A 49 -20.43 -8.06 52.02
C ARG A 49 -21.68 -8.94 51.95
N ALA A 50 -22.19 -9.42 53.08
CA ALA A 50 -23.35 -10.29 53.13
C ALA A 50 -24.62 -9.58 52.62
N ALA A 51 -25.55 -10.35 52.06
CA ALA A 51 -26.80 -9.81 51.52
C ALA A 51 -27.92 -9.75 52.57
N THR A 52 -27.80 -10.49 53.67
CA THR A 52 -28.85 -10.66 54.69
C THR A 52 -28.23 -10.74 56.08
N GLU A 53 -28.98 -10.32 57.10
CA GLU A 53 -28.54 -10.41 58.51
C GLU A 53 -28.17 -11.85 58.89
N ASP A 54 -28.99 -12.84 58.52
CA ASP A 54 -28.73 -14.26 58.79
C ASP A 54 -27.39 -14.75 58.20
N GLN A 55 -26.99 -14.21 57.05
CA GLN A 55 -25.70 -14.52 56.43
C GLN A 55 -24.56 -13.79 57.12
N TRP A 56 -24.78 -12.54 57.51
CA TRP A 56 -23.80 -11.75 58.26
C TRP A 56 -23.47 -12.44 59.58
N ARG A 57 -24.50 -12.76 60.38
CA ARG A 57 -24.35 -13.45 61.68
C ARG A 57 -23.65 -14.78 61.54
N ARG A 58 -24.06 -15.61 60.57
CA ARG A 58 -23.40 -16.91 60.33
C ARG A 58 -21.90 -16.79 60.04
N ILE A 59 -21.49 -15.80 59.25
CA ILE A 59 -20.06 -15.59 58.92
C ILE A 59 -19.28 -15.16 60.16
N VAL A 60 -19.87 -14.30 60.99
CA VAL A 60 -19.24 -13.83 62.24
C VAL A 60 -19.22 -14.93 63.29
N ASP A 61 -20.32 -15.68 63.50
CA ASP A 61 -20.40 -16.84 64.38
C ASP A 61 -19.33 -17.88 64.03
N GLU A 62 -19.14 -18.16 62.73
CA GLU A 62 -18.07 -19.05 62.23
C GLU A 62 -16.68 -18.49 62.57
N GLY A 63 -16.49 -17.18 62.43
CA GLY A 63 -15.25 -16.48 62.78
C GLY A 63 -14.93 -16.53 64.28
N ILE A 64 -15.91 -16.22 65.13
CA ILE A 64 -15.82 -16.28 66.59
C ILE A 64 -15.49 -17.71 67.02
N ALA A 65 -16.18 -18.72 66.48
CA ALA A 65 -15.90 -20.13 66.79
C ALA A 65 -14.47 -20.54 66.40
N VAL A 66 -13.96 -20.06 65.25
CA VAL A 66 -12.58 -20.34 64.81
C VAL A 66 -11.56 -19.67 65.75
N VAL A 67 -11.79 -18.42 66.13
CA VAL A 67 -10.90 -17.67 67.03
C VAL A 67 -10.90 -18.29 68.43
N CYS A 68 -12.06 -18.67 68.97
CA CYS A 68 -12.18 -19.41 70.22
C CYS A 68 -11.44 -20.76 70.15
N ALA A 69 -11.65 -21.56 69.09
CA ALA A 69 -10.97 -22.84 68.93
C ALA A 69 -9.44 -22.72 68.79
N GLN A 70 -8.97 -21.67 68.11
CA GLN A 70 -7.53 -21.38 68.00
C GLN A 70 -6.95 -20.95 69.34
N TRP A 71 -7.68 -20.11 70.09
CA TRP A 71 -7.31 -19.71 71.43
C TRP A 71 -7.24 -20.91 72.39
N GLU A 72 -8.27 -21.77 72.41
CA GLU A 72 -8.29 -23.01 73.18
C GLU A 72 -7.10 -23.93 72.83
N SER A 73 -6.79 -24.08 71.54
CA SER A 73 -5.63 -24.86 71.10
C SER A 73 -4.29 -24.27 71.54
N ALA A 74 -4.19 -22.94 71.66
CA ALA A 74 -2.97 -22.26 72.08
C ALA A 74 -2.78 -22.32 73.61
N VAL A 75 -3.88 -22.26 74.36
CA VAL A 75 -3.89 -22.16 75.83
C VAL A 75 -4.06 -23.52 76.51
N GLY A 76 -4.54 -24.55 75.81
CA GLY A 76 -4.87 -25.87 76.35
C GLY A 76 -3.72 -26.69 76.99
N PHE A 77 -2.48 -26.19 76.95
CA PHE A 77 -1.34 -26.76 77.69
C PHE A 77 -0.88 -25.89 78.88
N ALA A 78 -1.41 -24.68 79.03
CA ALA A 78 -0.91 -23.66 79.95
C ALA A 78 -1.84 -23.38 81.14
N LEU A 79 -3.15 -23.60 80.99
CA LEU A 79 -4.16 -23.40 82.04
C LEU A 79 -4.77 -24.71 82.50
N ASP A 80 -5.34 -24.72 83.71
CA ASP A 80 -6.18 -25.82 84.16
C ASP A 80 -7.59 -25.75 83.52
N GLU A 81 -8.34 -26.85 83.59
CA GLU A 81 -9.64 -26.98 82.90
C GLU A 81 -10.68 -25.95 83.40
N THR A 82 -10.62 -25.54 84.68
CA THR A 82 -11.59 -24.59 85.25
C THR A 82 -11.23 -23.15 84.91
N GLU A 83 -9.95 -22.78 84.97
CA GLU A 83 -9.44 -21.47 84.56
C GLU A 83 -9.60 -21.25 83.05
N ALA A 84 -9.44 -22.31 82.24
CA ALA A 84 -9.66 -22.26 80.80
C ALA A 84 -11.13 -21.96 80.46
N ASP A 85 -12.08 -22.64 81.10
CA ASP A 85 -13.52 -22.43 80.89
C ASP A 85 -13.97 -21.02 81.30
N GLU A 86 -13.52 -20.51 82.45
CA GLU A 86 -13.85 -19.15 82.90
C GLU A 86 -13.29 -18.07 81.95
N THR A 87 -12.07 -18.28 81.45
CA THR A 87 -11.40 -17.33 80.55
C THR A 87 -12.04 -17.35 79.15
N LEU A 88 -12.44 -18.53 78.66
CA LEU A 88 -13.18 -18.67 77.41
C LEU A 88 -14.53 -17.94 77.47
N ALA A 89 -15.25 -18.05 78.58
CA ALA A 89 -16.52 -17.35 78.77
C ALA A 89 -16.34 -15.83 78.77
N LEU A 90 -15.24 -15.31 79.33
CA LEU A 90 -14.92 -13.87 79.26
C LEU A 90 -14.60 -13.43 77.84
N LEU A 91 -13.82 -14.22 77.09
CA LEU A 91 -13.51 -13.95 75.68
C LEU A 91 -14.79 -13.94 74.82
N GLN A 92 -15.66 -14.93 75.00
CA GLN A 92 -16.92 -15.01 74.25
C GLN A 92 -17.81 -13.80 74.52
N ASN A 93 -17.97 -13.38 75.78
CA ASN A 93 -18.74 -12.18 76.10
C ASN A 93 -18.16 -10.89 75.46
N GLU A 94 -16.83 -10.77 75.38
CA GLU A 94 -16.18 -9.63 74.72
C GLU A 94 -16.40 -9.65 73.20
N LEU A 95 -16.29 -10.83 72.58
CA LEU A 95 -16.52 -11.01 71.14
C LEU A 95 -18.00 -10.81 70.76
N GLU A 96 -18.93 -11.26 71.59
CA GLU A 96 -20.38 -11.02 71.41
C GLU A 96 -20.75 -9.53 71.53
N ALA A 97 -20.08 -8.79 72.42
CA ALA A 97 -20.25 -7.35 72.51
C ALA A 97 -19.73 -6.64 71.25
N GLU A 98 -18.57 -7.05 70.73
CA GLU A 98 -18.01 -6.53 69.47
C GLU A 98 -18.89 -6.87 68.26
N GLU A 99 -19.44 -8.09 68.20
CA GLU A 99 -20.42 -8.48 67.18
C GLU A 99 -21.64 -7.56 67.21
N SER A 100 -22.20 -7.30 68.39
CA SER A 100 -23.38 -6.45 68.57
C SER A 100 -23.15 -5.01 68.07
N ASP A 101 -21.96 -4.46 68.30
CA ASP A 101 -21.59 -3.13 67.81
C ASP A 101 -21.44 -3.13 66.28
N ARG A 102 -20.72 -4.12 65.73
CA ARG A 102 -20.45 -4.22 64.29
C ARG A 102 -21.70 -4.53 63.47
N ILE A 103 -22.62 -5.36 63.98
CA ILE A 103 -23.87 -5.63 63.27
C ILE A 103 -24.77 -4.39 63.23
N THR A 104 -24.76 -3.60 64.30
CA THR A 104 -25.49 -2.34 64.37
C THR A 104 -24.94 -1.37 63.33
N GLU A 105 -23.62 -1.22 63.23
CA GLU A 105 -22.97 -0.40 62.21
C GLU A 105 -23.31 -0.87 60.78
N TRP A 106 -23.26 -2.18 60.54
CA TRP A 106 -23.57 -2.77 59.23
C TRP A 106 -25.05 -2.55 58.82
N LEU A 107 -25.99 -2.75 59.74
CA LEU A 107 -27.41 -2.51 59.51
C LEU A 107 -27.71 -1.03 59.24
N LEU A 108 -27.08 -0.12 60.01
CA LEU A 108 -27.21 1.32 59.79
C LEU A 108 -26.69 1.73 58.42
N LYS A 109 -25.49 1.27 58.04
CA LYS A 109 -24.91 1.56 56.72
C LYS A 109 -25.85 1.13 55.59
N ARG A 110 -26.34 -0.11 55.66
CA ARG A 110 -27.23 -0.67 54.64
C ARG A 110 -28.58 0.05 54.58
N PHE A 111 -29.12 0.45 55.72
CA PHE A 111 -30.33 1.25 55.79
C PHE A 111 -30.13 2.60 55.11
N PHE A 112 -29.06 3.33 55.43
CA PHE A 112 -28.80 4.63 54.82
C PHE A 112 -28.48 4.53 53.33
N GLU A 113 -27.80 3.46 52.88
CA GLU A 113 -27.64 3.14 51.45
C GLU A 113 -28.99 2.92 50.74
N SER A 114 -29.99 2.34 51.43
CA SER A 114 -31.32 2.10 50.87
C SER A 114 -32.24 3.32 50.88
N VAL A 115 -32.02 4.26 51.80
CA VAL A 115 -32.75 5.54 51.90
C VAL A 115 -32.24 6.55 50.84
N ASP A 116 -31.02 6.37 50.33
CA ASP A 116 -30.30 7.32 49.46
C ASP A 116 -30.49 7.15 47.94
N THR A 117 -31.66 6.72 47.46
CA THR A 117 -31.80 6.47 46.00
C THR A 117 -32.14 7.71 45.16
N GLY A 118 -32.28 8.91 45.74
CA GLY A 118 -32.82 10.06 45.01
C GLY A 118 -32.19 11.43 45.27
N ALA A 119 -31.33 11.59 46.28
CA ALA A 119 -30.78 12.91 46.64
C ALA A 119 -29.90 13.49 45.52
N VAL A 120 -29.05 12.64 44.91
CA VAL A 120 -28.19 13.02 43.78
C VAL A 120 -29.01 13.37 42.54
N GLU A 121 -30.05 12.60 42.22
CA GLU A 121 -30.92 12.86 41.07
C GLU A 121 -31.69 14.18 41.23
N GLN A 122 -32.20 14.45 42.44
CA GLN A 122 -32.88 15.71 42.77
C GLN A 122 -31.93 16.90 42.65
N LEU A 123 -30.68 16.77 43.10
CA LEU A 123 -29.67 17.82 42.94
C LEU A 123 -29.37 18.09 41.46
N TYR A 124 -29.20 17.05 40.65
CA TYR A 124 -29.01 17.22 39.20
C TYR A 124 -30.23 17.84 38.52
N ALA A 125 -31.44 17.52 38.95
CA ALA A 125 -32.67 18.15 38.45
C ALA A 125 -32.71 19.64 38.81
N ALA A 126 -32.34 20.01 40.05
CA ALA A 126 -32.25 21.40 40.49
C ALA A 126 -31.17 22.18 39.70
N ILE A 127 -29.99 21.58 39.49
CA ILE A 127 -28.92 22.14 38.65
C ILE A 127 -29.39 22.30 37.20
N GLY A 128 -30.13 21.32 36.67
CA GLY A 128 -30.72 21.38 35.34
C GLY A 128 -31.69 22.56 35.21
N ALA A 129 -32.61 22.72 36.15
CA ALA A 129 -33.55 23.84 36.20
C ALA A 129 -32.82 25.19 36.30
N ALA A 130 -31.79 25.28 37.15
CA ALA A 130 -30.98 26.48 37.29
C ALA A 130 -30.23 26.83 35.99
N ASN A 131 -29.69 25.82 35.29
CA ASN A 131 -29.04 26.01 34.00
C ASN A 131 -30.04 26.50 32.95
N LEU A 132 -31.26 25.98 32.92
CA LEU A 132 -32.29 26.46 31.99
C LEU A 132 -32.56 27.96 32.14
N ASP A 133 -32.57 28.48 33.36
CA ASP A 133 -32.91 29.87 33.64
C ASP A 133 -31.75 30.84 33.49
N TRP A 134 -30.53 30.43 33.89
CA TRP A 134 -29.39 31.32 34.02
C TRP A 134 -28.23 31.04 33.06
N LEU A 135 -28.19 29.87 32.40
CA LEU A 135 -27.14 29.52 31.44
C LEU A 135 -27.56 29.81 29.98
N TYR A 136 -28.80 29.50 29.61
CA TYR A 136 -29.28 29.60 28.21
C TYR A 136 -30.06 30.88 27.91
N GLU A 137 -29.94 31.38 26.69
CA GLU A 137 -30.77 32.48 26.20
C GLU A 137 -32.15 31.96 25.81
N LYS A 138 -33.21 32.63 26.29
CA LYS A 138 -34.60 32.26 26.00
C LYS A 138 -35.21 33.20 24.95
N ASP A 139 -36.12 32.67 24.14
CA ASP A 139 -36.90 33.44 23.17
C ASP A 139 -38.09 34.17 23.85
N GLU A 140 -38.89 34.90 23.06
CA GLU A 140 -40.07 35.64 23.57
C GLU A 140 -41.17 34.72 24.13
N ASN A 141 -41.11 33.42 23.84
CA ASN A 141 -42.04 32.40 24.34
C ASN A 141 -41.49 31.66 25.58
N GLY A 142 -40.24 31.92 25.97
CA GLY A 142 -39.58 31.26 27.10
C GLY A 142 -38.88 29.95 26.76
N GLU A 143 -38.76 29.59 25.47
CA GLU A 143 -38.03 28.41 24.99
C GLU A 143 -36.55 28.74 24.76
N ILE A 144 -35.68 27.74 24.84
CA ILE A 144 -34.24 27.93 24.60
C ILE A 144 -34.02 28.32 23.13
N LYS A 145 -33.29 29.42 22.88
CA LYS A 145 -32.88 29.78 21.52
C LYS A 145 -31.85 28.76 21.04
N PHE A 146 -32.06 28.24 19.84
CA PHE A 146 -31.09 27.40 19.15
C PHE A 146 -30.44 28.18 18.00
N ASP A 147 -29.15 27.96 17.78
CA ASP A 147 -28.44 28.53 16.65
C ASP A 147 -28.81 27.82 15.34
N SER A 148 -28.28 28.29 14.20
CA SER A 148 -28.54 27.69 12.89
C SER A 148 -28.05 26.25 12.74
N ALA A 149 -27.22 25.75 13.66
CA ALA A 149 -26.74 24.38 13.72
C ALA A 149 -27.57 23.48 14.66
N GLY A 150 -28.52 24.07 15.41
CA GLY A 150 -29.34 23.35 16.38
C GLY A 150 -28.75 23.30 17.79
N ASP A 151 -27.73 24.11 18.09
CA ASP A 151 -27.10 24.18 19.41
C ASP A 151 -27.74 25.27 20.28
N PRO A 152 -27.99 25.02 21.58
CA PRO A 152 -28.61 26.00 22.46
C PRO A 152 -27.67 27.20 22.71
N VAL A 153 -28.17 28.41 22.49
CA VAL A 153 -27.42 29.66 22.65
C VAL A 153 -27.24 29.96 24.13
N LEU A 154 -25.98 30.13 24.55
CA LEU A 154 -25.61 30.47 25.92
C LEU A 154 -25.70 31.98 26.14
N LYS A 155 -26.07 32.41 27.36
CA LYS A 155 -25.99 33.83 27.75
C LYS A 155 -24.52 34.26 27.79
N THR A 156 -24.25 35.45 27.27
CA THR A 156 -22.91 36.06 27.32
C THR A 156 -22.52 36.48 28.74
N GLU A 157 -21.27 36.91 28.92
CA GLU A 157 -20.73 37.43 30.19
C GLU A 157 -21.53 38.63 30.75
N SER A 158 -22.34 39.30 29.92
CA SER A 158 -23.22 40.38 30.37
C SER A 158 -24.27 39.86 31.37
N GLY A 159 -24.28 40.41 32.60
CA GLY A 159 -25.11 39.91 33.71
C GLY A 159 -24.48 38.77 34.53
N LEU A 160 -23.32 38.28 34.06
CA LEU A 160 -22.17 37.80 34.83
C LEU A 160 -22.17 38.04 36.34
N TYR A 161 -21.55 39.18 36.60
CA TYR A 161 -21.34 39.87 37.84
C TYR A 161 -21.90 41.28 37.62
N THR A 162 -22.62 41.83 38.60
CA THR A 162 -22.90 43.27 38.63
C THR A 162 -21.69 43.98 39.24
N ASP A 163 -21.35 45.19 38.79
CA ASP A 163 -20.21 45.99 39.27
C ASP A 163 -20.25 46.33 40.78
N SER A 164 -21.32 45.95 41.48
CA SER A 164 -21.41 45.91 42.93
C SER A 164 -21.67 44.47 43.39
N ASP A 165 -21.10 44.11 44.56
CA ASP A 165 -21.37 42.91 45.39
C ASP A 165 -22.86 42.76 45.81
N THR A 166 -23.80 43.21 44.99
CA THR A 166 -25.22 43.05 45.13
C THR A 166 -25.64 41.67 44.63
N ALA A 167 -26.56 41.03 45.35
CA ALA A 167 -27.10 39.68 45.14
C ALA A 167 -27.92 39.50 43.83
N GLU A 168 -27.57 40.22 42.77
CA GLU A 168 -28.35 40.35 41.54
C GLU A 168 -27.68 39.71 40.31
N GLY A 169 -26.39 39.35 40.37
CA GLY A 169 -25.70 38.63 39.30
C GLY A 169 -26.24 37.21 39.11
N ASP A 170 -26.28 36.71 37.87
CA ASP A 170 -26.89 35.39 37.62
C ASP A 170 -26.08 34.25 38.24
N SER A 171 -24.77 34.41 38.46
CA SER A 171 -23.96 33.42 39.20
C SER A 171 -24.42 33.30 40.66
N VAL A 172 -24.74 34.42 41.30
CA VAL A 172 -25.25 34.44 42.67
C VAL A 172 -26.65 33.83 42.71
N LYS A 173 -27.52 34.17 41.75
CA LYS A 173 -28.87 33.58 41.66
C LYS A 173 -28.84 32.07 41.43
N TRP A 174 -27.98 31.61 40.52
CA TRP A 174 -27.77 30.19 40.26
C TRP A 174 -27.25 29.48 41.52
N ARG A 175 -26.24 30.05 42.18
CA ARG A 175 -25.67 29.51 43.42
C ARG A 175 -26.74 29.40 44.50
N THR A 176 -27.42 30.49 44.83
CA THR A 176 -28.44 30.53 45.87
C THR A 176 -29.56 29.54 45.57
N PHE A 177 -30.04 29.46 44.32
CA PHE A 177 -31.06 28.50 43.95
C PHE A 177 -30.63 27.04 44.19
N VAL A 178 -29.42 26.66 43.78
CA VAL A 178 -28.95 25.29 43.96
C VAL A 178 -28.59 25.00 45.42
N GLU A 179 -28.06 25.97 46.16
CA GLU A 179 -27.80 25.86 47.60
C GLU A 179 -29.10 25.68 48.40
N ASP A 180 -30.14 26.48 48.12
CA ASP A 180 -31.45 26.36 48.77
C ASP A 180 -32.07 24.97 48.49
N ASN A 181 -31.98 24.48 47.25
CA ASN A 181 -32.46 23.13 46.90
C ASN A 181 -31.61 22.02 47.56
N LEU A 182 -30.30 22.23 47.73
CA LEU A 182 -29.43 21.28 48.42
C LEU A 182 -29.83 21.16 49.90
N GLU A 183 -30.13 22.28 50.56
CA GLU A 183 -30.65 22.28 51.93
C GLU A 183 -32.01 21.56 52.01
N GLU A 184 -32.93 21.84 51.08
CA GLU A 184 -34.23 21.18 51.00
C GLU A 184 -34.10 19.66 50.79
N ILE A 185 -33.18 19.21 49.94
CA ILE A 185 -32.89 17.79 49.70
C ILE A 185 -32.35 17.13 50.97
N LEU A 186 -31.42 17.78 51.68
CA LEU A 186 -30.85 17.25 52.92
C LEU A 186 -31.89 17.16 54.05
N ASP A 187 -32.80 18.12 54.13
CA ASP A 187 -33.88 18.12 55.13
C ASP A 187 -34.99 17.12 54.78
N ALA A 188 -35.29 16.93 53.49
CA ALA A 188 -36.18 15.88 53.01
C ALA A 188 -35.62 14.48 53.25
N TRP A 189 -34.30 14.31 53.04
CA TRP A 189 -33.59 13.08 53.38
C TRP A 189 -33.62 12.82 54.89
N GLU A 190 -33.32 13.82 55.72
CA GLU A 190 -33.37 13.68 57.19
C GLU A 190 -34.77 13.32 57.68
N SER A 191 -35.80 13.94 57.10
CA SER A 191 -37.20 13.62 57.40
C SER A 191 -37.55 12.19 57.00
N SER A 192 -37.08 11.72 55.85
CA SER A 192 -37.31 10.36 55.35
C SER A 192 -36.59 9.32 56.21
N ALA A 193 -35.33 9.58 56.58
CA ALA A 193 -34.55 8.78 57.51
C ALA A 193 -35.20 8.74 58.91
N GLY A 194 -35.73 9.88 59.37
CA GLY A 194 -36.48 9.97 60.63
C GLY A 194 -37.79 9.17 60.63
N ILE A 195 -38.50 9.12 59.49
CA ILE A 195 -39.73 8.32 59.33
C ILE A 195 -39.43 6.81 59.27
N ALA A 196 -38.27 6.42 58.75
CA ALA A 196 -37.85 5.02 58.64
C ALA A 196 -37.09 4.52 59.90
N SER A 197 -36.71 5.42 60.81
CA SER A 197 -36.10 5.10 62.11
C SER A 197 -36.92 4.13 63.01
N PRO A 198 -38.27 4.20 63.09
CA PRO A 198 -39.09 3.21 63.77
C PRO A 198 -38.97 1.78 63.20
N GLU A 199 -38.61 1.63 61.92
CA GLU A 199 -38.38 0.31 61.31
C GLU A 199 -37.05 -0.29 61.78
N LEU A 200 -36.04 0.55 62.04
CA LEU A 200 -34.78 0.13 62.68
C LEU A 200 -35.00 -0.29 64.14
N LEU A 201 -35.84 0.45 64.88
CA LEU A 201 -36.24 0.06 66.25
C LEU A 201 -37.03 -1.27 66.24
N ALA A 202 -37.89 -1.48 65.24
CA ALA A 202 -38.64 -2.74 65.07
C ALA A 202 -37.74 -3.93 64.70
N ALA A 203 -36.60 -3.68 64.04
CA ALA A 203 -35.55 -4.65 63.79
C ALA A 203 -34.67 -4.94 65.03
N GLY A 204 -34.99 -4.35 66.19
CA GLY A 204 -34.29 -4.59 67.45
C GLY A 204 -33.01 -3.76 67.64
N ILE A 205 -32.75 -2.78 66.77
CA ILE A 205 -31.61 -1.88 66.89
C ILE A 205 -32.01 -0.73 67.82
N ASP A 206 -31.49 -0.70 69.05
CA ASP A 206 -31.70 0.43 69.95
C ASP A 206 -30.85 1.63 69.49
N MET A 207 -31.52 2.60 68.88
CA MET A 207 -30.88 3.80 68.35
C MET A 207 -30.43 4.79 69.43
N GLY A 208 -30.81 4.65 70.71
CA GLY A 208 -30.30 5.44 71.86
C GLY A 208 -29.77 6.87 71.57
N ASP A 209 -28.64 7.24 72.20
CA ASP A 209 -27.89 8.45 71.83
C ASP A 209 -26.99 8.21 70.60
N ALA A 210 -26.54 6.97 70.39
CA ALA A 210 -25.62 6.59 69.32
C ALA A 210 -26.21 6.71 67.90
N GLY A 211 -27.50 6.42 67.73
CA GLY A 211 -28.26 6.52 66.49
C GLY A 211 -28.54 7.97 66.07
N SER A 212 -28.66 8.88 67.05
CA SER A 212 -28.74 10.32 66.77
C SER A 212 -27.41 10.87 66.24
N ILE A 213 -26.30 10.37 66.80
CA ILE A 213 -24.94 10.70 66.35
C ILE A 213 -24.69 10.10 64.96
N SER A 214 -25.15 8.88 64.68
CA SER A 214 -24.99 8.27 63.36
C SER A 214 -25.80 9.00 62.29
N LEU A 215 -27.07 9.36 62.56
CA LEU A 215 -27.89 10.12 61.61
C LEU A 215 -27.23 11.46 61.22
N ALA A 216 -26.76 12.22 62.21
CA ALA A 216 -26.05 13.48 61.97
C ALA A 216 -24.75 13.26 61.17
N THR A 217 -24.00 12.21 61.49
CA THR A 217 -22.77 11.83 60.77
C THR A 217 -23.05 11.48 59.31
N TYR A 218 -24.12 10.72 59.04
CA TYR A 218 -24.54 10.37 57.68
C TYR A 218 -25.06 11.60 56.92
N LYS A 219 -25.85 12.48 57.55
CA LYS A 219 -26.29 13.77 56.96
C LYS A 219 -25.09 14.61 56.55
N GLU A 220 -24.07 14.71 57.40
CA GLU A 220 -22.85 15.45 57.11
C GLU A 220 -22.02 14.79 56.00
N GLY A 221 -21.95 13.46 55.96
CA GLY A 221 -21.33 12.70 54.88
C GLY A 221 -21.99 12.96 53.53
N LEU A 222 -23.31 12.79 53.46
CA LEU A 222 -24.11 13.05 52.26
C LEU A 222 -24.01 14.52 51.84
N GLY A 223 -24.10 15.44 52.80
CA GLY A 223 -23.93 16.87 52.56
C GLY A 223 -22.57 17.23 51.96
N ARG A 224 -21.49 16.56 52.39
CA ARG A 224 -20.15 16.76 51.79
C ARG A 224 -20.10 16.29 50.33
N GLU A 225 -20.68 15.13 50.02
CA GLU A 225 -20.71 14.61 48.65
C GLU A 225 -21.58 15.48 47.72
N LEU A 226 -22.79 15.87 48.17
CA LEU A 226 -23.66 16.76 47.41
C LEU A 226 -23.03 18.14 47.18
N ARG A 227 -22.37 18.71 48.21
CA ARG A 227 -21.63 19.97 48.05
C ARG A 227 -20.46 19.85 47.10
N ARG A 228 -19.79 18.70 47.05
CA ARG A 228 -18.72 18.45 46.08
C ARG A 228 -19.25 18.47 44.65
N ILE A 229 -20.40 17.82 44.39
CA ILE A 229 -21.08 17.87 43.09
C ILE A 229 -21.48 19.31 42.77
N PHE A 230 -22.07 20.02 43.74
CA PHE A 230 -22.44 21.42 43.60
C PHE A 230 -21.26 22.31 43.18
N TYR A 231 -20.12 22.27 43.88
CA TYR A 231 -18.95 23.09 43.51
C TYR A 231 -18.37 22.74 42.15
N GLN A 232 -18.41 21.45 41.78
CA GLN A 232 -17.99 21.01 40.45
C GLN A 232 -18.90 21.59 39.37
N GLU A 233 -20.22 21.55 39.57
CA GLU A 233 -21.17 22.08 38.60
C GLU A 233 -21.21 23.62 38.58
N GLU A 234 -20.95 24.28 39.71
CA GLU A 234 -20.76 25.72 39.78
C GLU A 234 -19.57 26.16 38.91
N ALA A 235 -18.43 25.47 39.05
CA ALA A 235 -17.27 25.72 38.22
C ALA A 235 -17.59 25.46 36.73
N ASN A 236 -18.36 24.41 36.41
CA ASN A 236 -18.80 24.14 35.05
C ASN A 236 -19.71 25.24 34.50
N PHE A 237 -20.67 25.72 35.29
CA PHE A 237 -21.57 26.82 34.93
C PHE A 237 -20.78 28.10 34.62
N LEU A 238 -19.86 28.48 35.51
CA LEU A 238 -19.00 29.65 35.31
C LEU A 238 -18.10 29.49 34.09
N ASN A 239 -17.50 28.32 33.91
CA ASN A 239 -16.66 28.03 32.75
C ASN A 239 -17.45 28.14 31.45
N ARG A 240 -18.66 27.59 31.38
CA ARG A 240 -19.50 27.66 30.17
C ARG A 240 -19.89 29.09 29.81
N ARG A 241 -20.04 29.98 30.80
CA ARG A 241 -20.46 31.37 30.58
C ARG A 241 -19.29 32.34 30.36
N LEU A 242 -18.14 32.10 31.00
CA LEU A 242 -16.92 32.92 30.88
C LEU A 242 -16.07 32.52 29.67
N TYR A 243 -16.02 31.22 29.39
CA TYR A 243 -15.25 30.65 28.29
C TYR A 243 -16.23 30.10 27.25
N ASP A 244 -16.69 30.96 26.34
CA ASP A 244 -17.30 30.55 25.06
C ASP A 244 -16.24 29.85 24.19
N GLN A 245 -15.80 28.66 24.64
CA GLN A 245 -14.86 27.79 23.94
C GLN A 245 -15.57 26.73 23.11
N TYR A 246 -16.84 26.42 23.41
CA TYR A 246 -17.58 25.37 22.72
C TYR A 246 -17.94 25.73 21.28
N SER A 247 -18.27 26.99 20.99
CA SER A 247 -18.73 27.42 19.65
C SER A 247 -17.59 27.93 18.78
N LEU A 248 -16.72 28.81 19.31
CA LEU A 248 -15.71 29.49 18.48
C LEU A 248 -14.49 28.62 18.15
N ARG A 249 -13.98 27.85 19.12
CA ARG A 249 -12.79 27.00 18.91
C ARG A 249 -13.12 25.76 18.08
N ASN A 250 -14.23 25.08 18.32
CA ASN A 250 -14.64 23.95 17.46
C ASN A 250 -14.96 24.40 16.03
N LYS A 251 -15.63 25.56 15.85
CA LYS A 251 -15.85 26.11 14.51
C LYS A 251 -14.53 26.51 13.86
N SER A 252 -13.55 27.08 14.59
CA SER A 252 -12.23 27.37 14.02
C SER A 252 -11.42 26.12 13.71
N ASP A 253 -11.46 25.10 14.57
CA ASP A 253 -10.66 23.87 14.42
C ASP A 253 -11.24 22.98 13.30
N ALA A 254 -12.57 22.85 13.21
CA ALA A 254 -13.25 22.16 12.11
C ALA A 254 -13.07 22.90 10.77
N GLN A 255 -13.11 24.24 10.80
CA GLN A 255 -12.82 25.06 9.62
C GLN A 255 -11.35 24.92 9.21
N ALA A 256 -10.41 24.91 10.16
CA ALA A 256 -8.98 24.70 9.89
C ALA A 256 -8.70 23.33 9.26
N ALA A 257 -9.30 22.26 9.78
CA ALA A 257 -9.16 20.91 9.20
C ALA A 257 -9.69 20.85 7.75
N ARG A 258 -10.82 21.50 7.46
CA ARG A 258 -11.41 21.58 6.12
C ARG A 258 -10.58 22.43 5.16
N GLU A 259 -10.18 23.63 5.57
CA GLU A 259 -9.36 24.54 4.77
C GLU A 259 -8.01 23.93 4.43
N MET A 260 -7.34 23.32 5.42
CA MET A 260 -6.08 22.63 5.22
C MET A 260 -6.23 21.45 4.25
N THR A 261 -7.27 20.61 4.43
CA THR A 261 -7.50 19.49 3.52
C THR A 261 -7.78 19.96 2.10
N SER A 262 -8.56 21.03 1.95
CA SER A 262 -8.80 21.64 0.64
C SER A 262 -7.51 22.16 0.00
N GLN A 263 -6.62 22.76 0.79
CA GLN A 263 -5.33 23.24 0.32
C GLN A 263 -4.44 22.06 -0.13
N LEU A 264 -4.29 21.03 0.70
CA LEU A 264 -3.49 19.84 0.38
C LEU A 264 -4.02 19.12 -0.86
N ILE A 265 -5.34 19.01 -1.03
CA ILE A 265 -5.96 18.46 -2.23
C ILE A 265 -5.65 19.34 -3.45
N SER A 266 -5.81 20.66 -3.33
CA SER A 266 -5.55 21.59 -4.44
C SER A 266 -4.09 21.54 -4.90
N GLU A 267 -3.14 21.52 -3.96
CA GLU A 267 -1.71 21.44 -4.26
C GLU A 267 -1.36 20.10 -4.94
N ALA A 268 -1.90 18.99 -4.43
CA ALA A 268 -1.70 17.67 -5.04
C ALA A 268 -2.36 17.56 -6.43
N GLU A 269 -3.59 18.06 -6.60
CA GLU A 269 -4.30 18.03 -7.88
C GLU A 269 -3.60 18.89 -8.95
N GLU A 270 -3.13 20.09 -8.61
CA GLU A 270 -2.46 20.98 -9.57
C GLU A 270 -1.18 20.34 -10.15
N GLU A 271 -0.35 19.75 -9.30
CA GLU A 271 0.89 19.11 -9.72
C GLU A 271 0.64 17.78 -10.47
N THR A 272 -0.31 16.98 -10.00
CA THR A 272 -0.59 15.68 -10.61
C THR A 272 -1.36 15.78 -11.94
N GLU A 273 -2.26 16.75 -12.08
CA GLU A 273 -2.97 17.01 -13.35
C GLU A 273 -2.00 17.50 -14.43
N ALA A 274 -0.98 18.29 -14.07
CA ALA A 274 0.08 18.67 -14.99
C ALA A 274 0.89 17.46 -15.49
N GLY A 275 1.09 16.44 -14.64
CA GLY A 275 1.69 15.16 -15.02
C GLY A 275 0.78 14.37 -15.97
N ILE A 276 -0.51 14.21 -15.62
CA ILE A 276 -1.50 13.52 -16.45
C ILE A 276 -1.60 14.16 -17.84
N LYS A 277 -1.60 15.49 -17.92
CA LYS A 277 -1.66 16.22 -19.18
C LYS A 277 -0.44 15.94 -20.05
N ARG A 278 0.78 15.96 -19.48
CA ARG A 278 2.01 15.62 -20.22
C ARG A 278 1.95 14.21 -20.82
N VAL A 279 1.47 13.22 -20.06
CA VAL A 279 1.31 11.84 -20.55
C VAL A 279 0.29 11.77 -21.68
N ARG A 280 -0.83 12.49 -21.57
CA ARG A 280 -1.87 12.56 -22.61
C ARG A 280 -1.36 13.22 -23.89
N ASP A 281 -0.67 14.35 -23.77
CA ASP A 281 -0.06 15.05 -24.90
C ASP A 281 0.99 14.15 -25.60
N GLY A 282 1.74 13.35 -24.83
CA GLY A 282 2.65 12.33 -25.38
C GLY A 282 1.91 11.25 -26.19
N LEU A 283 0.72 10.84 -25.73
CA LEU A 283 -0.14 9.87 -26.42
C LEU A 283 -0.66 10.41 -27.76
N GLU A 284 -1.10 11.67 -27.79
CA GLU A 284 -1.50 12.36 -29.02
C GLU A 284 -0.32 12.51 -30.01
N SER A 285 0.90 12.74 -29.50
CA SER A 285 2.10 12.80 -30.35
C SER A 285 2.43 11.44 -31.00
N MET A 286 2.18 10.34 -30.27
CA MET A 286 2.36 8.97 -30.75
C MET A 286 1.33 8.62 -31.83
N GLU A 287 0.14 9.21 -31.79
CA GLU A 287 -0.88 9.08 -32.83
C GLU A 287 -0.41 9.70 -34.17
N MET A 288 0.36 10.78 -34.13
CA MET A 288 0.77 11.54 -35.33
C MET A 288 2.08 11.06 -36.01
N ASN A 289 2.99 10.37 -35.31
CA ASN A 289 4.32 10.00 -35.84
C ASN A 289 4.44 8.50 -36.15
N ILE A 290 4.20 8.09 -37.40
CA ILE A 290 4.25 6.68 -37.82
C ILE A 290 5.52 6.41 -38.66
N SER A 291 6.57 5.90 -38.01
CA SER A 291 7.75 5.27 -38.61
C SER A 291 8.17 4.05 -37.78
N VAL A 292 8.57 2.95 -38.42
CA VAL A 292 8.93 1.65 -37.77
C VAL A 292 10.02 1.80 -36.70
N LYS A 293 11.02 2.66 -36.93
CA LYS A 293 12.06 2.98 -35.94
C LYS A 293 11.63 4.04 -34.92
N GLY A 294 10.60 4.82 -35.22
CA GLY A 294 10.03 5.82 -34.32
C GLY A 294 9.12 5.18 -33.27
N LEU A 295 8.40 4.11 -33.60
CA LEU A 295 7.40 3.51 -32.71
C LEU A 295 8.01 2.94 -31.41
N GLU A 296 9.14 2.23 -31.48
CA GLU A 296 9.83 1.71 -30.28
C GLU A 296 10.41 2.85 -29.43
N ALA A 297 11.09 3.82 -30.04
CA ALA A 297 11.68 4.96 -29.33
C ALA A 297 10.62 5.87 -28.66
N THR A 298 9.53 6.17 -29.36
CA THR A 298 8.42 6.98 -28.83
C THR A 298 7.65 6.23 -27.75
N SER A 299 7.64 4.89 -27.77
CA SER A 299 6.99 4.08 -26.72
C SER A 299 7.79 4.04 -25.42
N GLU A 300 9.11 3.95 -25.51
CA GLU A 300 9.99 3.97 -24.35
C GLU A 300 9.96 5.35 -23.66
N GLU A 301 9.99 6.42 -24.46
CA GLU A 301 9.87 7.81 -23.99
C GLU A 301 8.51 8.10 -23.35
N TRP A 302 7.41 7.56 -23.91
CA TRP A 302 6.08 7.70 -23.32
C TRP A 302 5.94 6.91 -22.01
N LEU A 303 6.46 5.67 -21.95
CA LEU A 303 6.46 4.86 -20.72
C LEU A 303 7.31 5.48 -19.62
N GLU A 304 8.45 6.08 -19.97
CA GLU A 304 9.29 6.84 -19.05
C GLU A 304 8.53 8.06 -18.51
N THR A 305 7.88 8.83 -19.40
CA THR A 305 7.05 9.99 -19.01
C THR A 305 5.87 9.57 -18.13
N PHE A 306 5.23 8.44 -18.41
CA PHE A 306 4.18 7.87 -17.58
C PHE A 306 4.69 7.46 -16.20
N THR A 307 5.83 6.76 -16.16
CA THR A 307 6.44 6.28 -14.91
C THR A 307 6.85 7.47 -14.04
N GLU A 308 7.49 8.48 -14.61
CA GLU A 308 7.86 9.71 -13.91
C GLU A 308 6.61 10.44 -13.37
N ALA A 309 5.56 10.59 -14.17
CA ALA A 309 4.32 11.22 -13.74
C ALA A 309 3.59 10.42 -12.66
N PHE A 310 3.64 9.09 -12.73
CA PHE A 310 3.04 8.19 -11.74
C PHE A 310 3.79 8.23 -10.41
N GLU A 311 5.12 8.11 -10.43
CA GLU A 311 5.98 8.19 -9.24
C GLU A 311 5.89 9.55 -8.57
N THR A 312 5.95 10.63 -9.36
CA THR A 312 5.77 12.01 -8.86
C THR A 312 4.39 12.18 -8.23
N GLY A 313 3.34 11.62 -8.85
CA GLY A 313 2.00 11.69 -8.29
C GLY A 313 1.85 10.92 -6.99
N LEU A 314 2.46 9.73 -6.89
CA LEU A 314 2.48 8.94 -5.64
C LEU A 314 3.18 9.72 -4.51
N ASP A 315 4.37 10.25 -4.78
CA ASP A 315 5.16 11.01 -3.80
C ASP A 315 4.40 12.26 -3.29
N LYS A 316 3.67 12.93 -4.18
CA LYS A 316 2.86 14.10 -3.82
C LYS A 316 1.65 13.76 -2.97
N TRP A 317 0.92 12.71 -3.32
CA TRP A 317 -0.21 12.24 -2.51
C TRP A 317 0.24 11.67 -1.16
N GLU A 318 1.41 11.04 -1.10
CA GLU A 318 2.03 10.58 0.15
C GLU A 318 2.45 11.77 1.02
N THR A 319 3.13 12.76 0.45
CA THR A 319 3.49 14.02 1.14
C THR A 319 2.26 14.75 1.69
N ALA A 320 1.18 14.84 0.91
CA ALA A 320 -0.07 15.45 1.36
C ALA A 320 -0.70 14.67 2.53
N GLN A 321 -0.64 13.34 2.49
CA GLN A 321 -1.12 12.49 3.58
C GLN A 321 -0.26 12.61 4.84
N GLU A 322 1.06 12.67 4.71
CA GLU A 322 1.98 12.88 5.82
C GLU A 322 1.79 14.26 6.46
N ALA A 323 1.62 15.31 5.66
CA ALA A 323 1.33 16.66 6.14
C ALA A 323 0.01 16.70 6.92
N PHE A 324 -1.04 16.04 6.39
CA PHE A 324 -2.31 15.90 7.09
C PHE A 324 -2.16 15.19 8.44
N LEU A 325 -1.45 14.05 8.49
CA LEU A 325 -1.24 13.29 9.73
C LEU A 325 -0.39 14.06 10.75
N ARG A 326 0.60 14.82 10.29
CA ARG A 326 1.42 15.69 11.15
C ARG A 326 0.56 16.76 11.81
N GLN A 327 -0.25 17.47 11.03
CA GLN A 327 -1.10 18.53 11.56
C GLN A 327 -2.18 17.98 12.48
N ARG A 328 -2.73 16.80 12.16
CA ARG A 328 -3.62 16.08 13.06
C ARG A 328 -2.92 15.74 14.38
N GLY A 329 -1.66 15.30 14.33
CA GLY A 329 -0.87 15.02 15.53
C GLY A 329 -0.63 16.26 16.39
N GLU A 330 -0.29 17.39 15.76
CA GLU A 330 -0.17 18.70 16.44
C GLU A 330 -1.51 19.12 17.08
N TRP A 331 -2.62 18.96 16.35
CA TRP A 331 -3.95 19.21 16.91
C TRP A 331 -4.29 18.25 18.06
N GLU A 332 -3.97 16.96 17.95
CA GLU A 332 -4.20 15.97 19.02
C GLU A 332 -3.39 16.26 20.29
N GLU A 333 -2.22 16.89 20.15
CA GLU A 333 -1.39 17.35 21.28
C GLU A 333 -2.02 18.59 21.98
N ASP A 334 -2.63 19.49 21.20
CA ASP A 334 -3.28 20.72 21.69
C ASP A 334 -4.76 20.52 22.11
N ALA A 335 -5.38 19.39 21.73
CA ALA A 335 -6.77 19.08 22.01
C ALA A 335 -6.96 18.53 23.44
N SER A 336 -7.87 19.17 24.20
CA SER A 336 -8.32 18.71 25.53
C SER A 336 -9.66 17.95 25.44
N GLU A 337 -10.49 17.93 26.51
CA GLU A 337 -11.71 17.11 26.71
C GLU A 337 -12.76 17.06 25.55
N GLN A 338 -12.61 17.84 24.47
CA GLN A 338 -13.48 17.88 23.28
C GLN A 338 -12.94 17.08 22.08
N PHE A 339 -12.29 15.96 22.35
CA PHE A 339 -11.69 15.08 21.34
C PHE A 339 -12.74 14.50 20.36
N GLU A 340 -13.94 14.15 20.81
CA GLU A 340 -14.88 13.34 20.02
C GLU A 340 -15.46 14.07 18.79
N LEU A 341 -15.90 15.32 18.94
CA LEU A 341 -16.45 16.13 17.84
C LEU A 341 -15.36 16.52 16.84
N GLY A 342 -14.17 16.90 17.32
CA GLY A 342 -13.02 17.18 16.46
C GLY A 342 -12.57 15.93 15.68
N GLN A 343 -12.58 14.75 16.31
CA GLN A 343 -12.25 13.49 15.64
C GLN A 343 -13.20 13.19 14.47
N GLU A 344 -14.49 13.47 14.60
CA GLU A 344 -15.44 13.25 13.50
C GLU A 344 -15.12 14.15 12.29
N GLU A 345 -14.78 15.42 12.52
CA GLU A 345 -14.43 16.36 11.46
C GLU A 345 -13.07 16.03 10.81
N TRP A 346 -12.06 15.65 11.60
CA TRP A 346 -10.79 15.14 11.08
C TRP A 346 -10.97 13.83 10.30
N ALA A 347 -11.89 12.95 10.72
CA ALA A 347 -12.21 11.72 9.98
C ALA A 347 -12.91 12.01 8.64
N LYS A 348 -13.83 12.99 8.60
CA LYS A 348 -14.45 13.46 7.36
C LYS A 348 -13.41 14.06 6.42
N ALA A 349 -12.53 14.92 6.94
CA ALA A 349 -11.44 15.55 6.21
C ALA A 349 -10.49 14.50 5.60
N PHE A 350 -10.08 13.50 6.38
CA PHE A 350 -9.26 12.38 5.88
C PHE A 350 -9.97 11.58 4.78
N THR A 351 -11.28 11.36 4.93
CA THR A 351 -12.09 10.65 3.92
C THR A 351 -12.12 11.43 2.60
N THR A 352 -12.27 12.76 2.66
CA THR A 352 -12.21 13.64 1.48
C THR A 352 -10.85 13.58 0.79
N LEU A 353 -9.75 13.64 1.55
CA LEU A 353 -8.39 13.50 1.01
C LEU A 353 -8.21 12.14 0.28
N ARG A 354 -8.69 11.06 0.90
CA ARG A 354 -8.65 9.72 0.31
C ARG A 354 -9.48 9.61 -0.97
N GLN A 355 -10.67 10.21 -1.01
CA GLN A 355 -11.51 10.23 -2.20
C GLN A 355 -10.85 10.99 -3.35
N ALA A 356 -10.19 12.12 -3.07
CA ALA A 356 -9.44 12.87 -4.08
C ALA A 356 -8.28 12.04 -4.66
N ARG A 357 -7.50 11.38 -3.81
CA ARG A 357 -6.45 10.44 -4.24
C ARG A 357 -7.02 9.31 -5.11
N GLN A 358 -8.10 8.66 -4.70
CA GLN A 358 -8.73 7.58 -5.48
C GLN A 358 -9.21 8.05 -6.85
N LYS A 359 -9.75 9.27 -6.93
CA LYS A 359 -10.13 9.88 -8.19
C LYS A 359 -8.91 10.08 -9.09
N TRP A 360 -7.81 10.61 -8.57
CA TRP A 360 -6.55 10.72 -9.32
C TRP A 360 -6.03 9.35 -9.78
N GLU A 361 -6.00 8.33 -8.90
CA GLU A 361 -5.58 6.96 -9.23
C GLU A 361 -6.42 6.39 -10.40
N SER A 362 -7.72 6.64 -10.40
CA SER A 362 -8.60 6.19 -11.50
C SER A 362 -8.29 6.91 -12.83
N GLN A 363 -7.89 8.18 -12.78
CA GLN A 363 -7.54 8.95 -13.97
C GLN A 363 -6.23 8.48 -14.59
N ILE A 364 -5.18 8.29 -13.77
CA ILE A 364 -3.88 7.85 -14.28
C ILE A 364 -3.93 6.41 -14.82
N VAL A 365 -4.71 5.53 -14.17
CA VAL A 365 -4.98 4.17 -14.68
C VAL A 365 -5.71 4.21 -16.02
N ARG A 366 -6.68 5.10 -16.19
CA ARG A 366 -7.38 5.26 -17.45
C ARG A 366 -6.44 5.70 -18.57
N VAL A 367 -5.54 6.66 -18.32
CA VAL A 367 -4.56 7.10 -19.33
C VAL A 367 -3.60 5.96 -19.69
N ARG A 368 -3.20 5.12 -18.73
CA ARG A 368 -2.42 3.90 -19.00
C ARG A 368 -3.17 2.96 -19.94
N ASP A 369 -4.43 2.67 -19.65
CA ASP A 369 -5.23 1.72 -20.43
C ASP A 369 -5.51 2.26 -21.85
N GLU A 370 -5.74 3.57 -21.99
CA GLU A 370 -5.83 4.24 -23.29
C GLU A 370 -4.51 4.11 -24.09
N GLY A 371 -3.35 4.24 -23.43
CA GLY A 371 -2.04 4.06 -24.06
C GLY A 371 -1.75 2.63 -24.49
N LEU A 372 -2.11 1.63 -23.67
CA LEU A 372 -1.98 0.22 -24.01
C LEU A 372 -2.86 -0.17 -25.20
N LEU A 373 -4.09 0.34 -25.28
CA LEU A 373 -4.98 0.08 -26.41
C LEU A 373 -4.44 0.68 -27.71
N LEU A 374 -3.97 1.94 -27.67
CA LEU A 374 -3.36 2.58 -28.84
C LEU A 374 -2.13 1.79 -29.30
N TRP A 375 -1.31 1.32 -28.36
CA TRP A 375 -0.16 0.49 -28.66
C TRP A 375 -0.54 -0.82 -29.36
N ASP A 376 -1.51 -1.56 -28.82
CA ASP A 376 -1.96 -2.81 -29.41
C ASP A 376 -2.45 -2.61 -30.85
N GLU A 377 -3.24 -1.56 -31.09
CA GLU A 377 -3.73 -1.20 -32.44
C GLU A 377 -2.58 -0.88 -33.41
N LYS A 378 -1.59 -0.07 -32.98
CA LYS A 378 -0.45 0.30 -33.84
C LYS A 378 0.51 -0.86 -34.08
N SER A 379 0.75 -1.70 -33.06
CA SER A 379 1.60 -2.88 -33.18
C SER A 379 1.02 -3.89 -34.18
N GLU A 380 -0.30 -4.05 -34.19
CA GLU A 380 -1.00 -4.91 -35.14
C GLU A 380 -0.92 -4.35 -36.57
N THR A 381 -1.14 -3.04 -36.73
CA THR A 381 -0.96 -2.35 -38.01
C THR A 381 0.47 -2.50 -38.54
N LEU A 382 1.47 -2.41 -37.66
CA LEU A 382 2.88 -2.61 -38.00
C LEU A 382 3.14 -4.06 -38.47
N ARG A 383 2.65 -5.06 -37.75
CA ARG A 383 2.79 -6.48 -38.13
C ARG A 383 2.19 -6.75 -39.51
N GLN A 384 1.03 -6.19 -39.80
CA GLN A 384 0.38 -6.31 -41.10
C GLN A 384 1.23 -5.68 -42.21
N SER A 385 1.70 -4.44 -42.02
CA SER A 385 2.56 -3.77 -43.01
C SER A 385 3.89 -4.50 -43.26
N LEU A 386 4.49 -5.12 -42.23
CA LEU A 386 5.71 -5.91 -42.35
C LEU A 386 5.45 -7.21 -43.11
N ALA A 387 4.36 -7.91 -42.80
CA ALA A 387 3.95 -9.12 -43.52
C ALA A 387 3.72 -8.81 -45.01
N GLU A 388 3.06 -7.69 -45.34
CA GLU A 388 2.89 -7.24 -46.72
C GLU A 388 4.24 -6.90 -47.40
N ALA A 389 5.15 -6.25 -46.69
CA ALA A 389 6.48 -5.92 -47.22
C ALA A 389 7.32 -7.19 -47.47
N MET A 390 7.28 -8.16 -46.55
CA MET A 390 7.95 -9.46 -46.73
C MET A 390 7.36 -10.24 -47.90
N ALA A 391 6.03 -10.28 -48.04
CA ALA A 391 5.37 -10.93 -49.17
C ALA A 391 5.77 -10.29 -50.50
N LYS A 392 5.86 -8.95 -50.56
CA LYS A 392 6.36 -8.22 -51.74
C LYS A 392 7.83 -8.52 -52.03
N LEU A 393 8.67 -8.63 -51.00
CA LEU A 393 10.09 -8.95 -51.14
C LEU A 393 10.28 -10.39 -51.63
N GLU A 394 9.56 -11.35 -51.07
CA GLU A 394 9.59 -12.75 -51.49
C GLU A 394 9.12 -12.91 -52.94
N ALA A 395 8.04 -12.22 -53.33
CA ALA A 395 7.59 -12.16 -54.71
C ALA A 395 8.68 -11.56 -55.63
N GLY A 396 9.29 -10.44 -55.23
CA GLY A 396 10.37 -9.82 -56.00
C GLY A 396 11.64 -10.67 -56.12
N VAL A 397 12.01 -11.42 -55.06
CA VAL A 397 13.12 -12.38 -55.09
C VAL A 397 12.79 -13.53 -56.03
N LYS A 398 11.58 -14.09 -55.96
CA LYS A 398 11.13 -15.16 -56.85
C LYS A 398 11.16 -14.72 -58.31
N ASP A 399 10.69 -13.52 -58.61
CA ASP A 399 10.71 -12.96 -59.96
C ASP A 399 12.15 -12.75 -60.46
N ARG A 400 13.05 -12.24 -59.60
CA ARG A 400 14.48 -12.08 -59.95
C ARG A 400 15.18 -13.42 -60.17
N VAL A 401 14.97 -14.40 -59.30
CA VAL A 401 15.54 -15.75 -59.46
C VAL A 401 15.01 -16.40 -60.74
N GLY A 402 13.72 -16.25 -61.04
CA GLY A 402 13.13 -16.67 -62.32
C GLY A 402 13.80 -15.99 -63.52
N GLY A 403 14.02 -14.67 -63.43
CA GLY A 403 14.71 -13.90 -64.46
C GLY A 403 16.16 -14.33 -64.68
N VAL A 404 16.92 -14.53 -63.59
CA VAL A 404 18.32 -15.00 -63.66
C VAL A 404 18.39 -16.43 -64.19
N SER A 405 17.50 -17.32 -63.78
CA SER A 405 17.45 -18.68 -64.32
C SER A 405 17.15 -18.68 -65.82
N ALA A 406 16.23 -17.81 -66.29
CA ALA A 406 15.96 -17.65 -67.71
C ALA A 406 17.19 -17.12 -68.47
N GLN A 407 17.94 -16.17 -67.90
CA GLN A 407 19.19 -15.66 -68.47
C GLN A 407 20.28 -16.74 -68.54
N ILE A 408 20.48 -17.51 -67.46
CA ILE A 408 21.46 -18.61 -67.43
C ILE A 408 21.12 -19.67 -68.47
N ASN A 409 19.84 -20.06 -68.59
CA ASN A 409 19.42 -21.03 -69.59
C ASN A 409 19.68 -20.52 -71.01
N ALA A 410 19.40 -19.24 -71.28
CA ALA A 410 19.70 -18.63 -72.58
C ALA A 410 21.22 -18.61 -72.88
N LEU A 411 22.07 -18.29 -71.91
CA LEU A 411 23.53 -18.35 -72.05
C LEU A 411 24.03 -19.79 -72.25
N MET A 412 23.47 -20.76 -71.52
CA MET A 412 23.82 -22.18 -71.66
C MET A 412 23.42 -22.72 -73.04
N ASP A 413 22.25 -22.36 -73.54
CA ASP A 413 21.80 -22.70 -74.90
C ASP A 413 22.75 -22.10 -75.95
N MET A 414 23.18 -20.84 -75.78
CA MET A 414 24.19 -20.22 -76.65
C MET A 414 25.54 -20.95 -76.59
N TYR A 415 26.01 -21.34 -75.40
CA TYR A 415 27.26 -22.09 -75.23
C TYR A 415 27.19 -23.47 -75.90
N LEU A 416 26.10 -24.22 -75.71
CA LEU A 416 25.91 -25.52 -76.35
C LEU A 416 25.84 -25.40 -77.87
N GLN A 417 25.20 -24.36 -78.40
CA GLN A 417 25.21 -24.06 -79.84
C GLN A 417 26.63 -23.78 -80.34
N ALA A 418 27.40 -22.93 -79.63
CA ALA A 418 28.78 -22.63 -79.99
C ALA A 418 29.69 -23.87 -79.95
N HIS A 419 29.56 -24.71 -78.91
CA HIS A 419 30.29 -25.97 -78.81
C HIS A 419 29.90 -26.94 -79.94
N GLY A 420 28.63 -27.00 -80.32
CA GLY A 420 28.18 -27.81 -81.47
C GLY A 420 28.84 -27.37 -82.78
N VAL A 421 28.97 -26.05 -82.99
CA VAL A 421 29.70 -25.49 -84.12
C VAL A 421 31.19 -25.84 -84.05
N TYR A 422 31.83 -25.71 -82.87
CA TYR A 422 33.23 -26.08 -82.68
C TYR A 422 33.50 -27.57 -82.95
N ALA A 423 32.67 -28.47 -82.42
CA ALA A 423 32.80 -29.90 -82.66
C ALA A 423 32.65 -30.25 -84.15
N THR A 424 31.73 -29.57 -84.84
CA THR A 424 31.55 -29.73 -86.30
C THR A 424 32.78 -29.23 -87.07
N ALA A 425 33.36 -28.10 -86.65
CA ALA A 425 34.60 -27.57 -87.21
C ALA A 425 35.79 -28.52 -86.96
N ALA A 426 35.95 -29.03 -85.74
CA ALA A 426 37.00 -29.99 -85.38
C ALA A 426 36.91 -31.28 -86.20
N ASN A 427 35.70 -31.85 -86.34
CA ASN A 427 35.48 -33.02 -87.20
C ASN A 427 35.79 -32.71 -88.68
N SER A 428 35.51 -31.49 -89.12
CA SER A 428 35.85 -31.06 -90.48
C SER A 428 37.36 -30.95 -90.67
N ILE A 429 38.09 -30.44 -89.68
CA ILE A 429 39.57 -30.37 -89.69
C ILE A 429 40.16 -31.78 -89.73
N GLU A 430 39.71 -32.69 -88.86
CA GLU A 430 40.17 -34.09 -88.83
C GLU A 430 39.91 -34.81 -90.16
N PHE A 431 38.75 -34.57 -90.77
CA PHE A 431 38.45 -35.05 -92.10
C PHE A 431 39.46 -34.53 -93.14
N TRP A 432 39.72 -33.22 -93.16
CA TRP A 432 40.68 -32.62 -94.09
C TRP A 432 42.12 -33.09 -93.83
N GLU A 433 42.54 -33.28 -92.58
CA GLU A 433 43.85 -33.85 -92.23
C GLU A 433 44.00 -35.29 -92.72
N THR A 434 42.95 -36.10 -92.58
CA THR A 434 42.93 -37.49 -93.04
C THR A 434 43.02 -37.54 -94.57
N GLU A 435 42.24 -36.70 -95.25
CA GLU A 435 42.26 -36.61 -96.71
C GLU A 435 43.62 -36.12 -97.23
N LEU A 436 44.21 -35.12 -96.58
CA LEU A 436 45.55 -34.63 -96.90
C LEU A 436 46.62 -35.72 -96.67
N LYS A 437 46.56 -36.47 -95.56
CA LYS A 437 47.46 -37.62 -95.33
C LYS A 437 47.30 -38.70 -96.39
N GLY A 438 46.07 -39.01 -96.78
CA GLY A 438 45.79 -39.95 -97.87
C GLY A 438 46.38 -39.50 -99.20
N ILE A 439 46.26 -38.21 -99.53
CA ILE A 439 46.89 -37.61 -100.71
C ILE A 439 48.43 -37.71 -100.62
N PHE A 440 49.00 -37.44 -99.44
CA PHE A 440 50.44 -37.56 -99.21
C PHE A 440 50.95 -39.00 -99.34
N GLU A 441 50.25 -39.98 -98.77
CA GLU A 441 50.60 -41.40 -98.88
C GLU A 441 50.48 -41.89 -100.33
N LEU A 442 49.46 -41.45 -101.06
CA LEU A 442 49.30 -41.77 -102.48
C LEU A 442 50.44 -41.16 -103.32
N ALA A 443 50.80 -39.90 -103.05
CA ALA A 443 51.92 -39.23 -103.69
C ALA A 443 53.26 -39.94 -103.38
N ASN A 444 53.46 -40.37 -102.13
CA ASN A 444 54.66 -41.07 -101.69
C ASN A 444 54.74 -42.49 -102.28
N SER A 445 53.61 -43.20 -102.38
CA SER A 445 53.51 -44.50 -103.05
C SER A 445 53.76 -44.40 -104.56
N GLN A 446 53.30 -43.33 -105.22
CA GLN A 446 53.65 -43.08 -106.63
C GLN A 446 55.13 -42.75 -106.82
N LEU A 447 55.73 -42.02 -105.88
CA LEU A 447 57.18 -41.77 -105.83
C LEU A 447 57.97 -43.07 -105.61
N GLU A 448 57.55 -43.95 -104.70
CA GLU A 448 58.17 -45.26 -104.48
C GLU A 448 57.96 -46.22 -105.67
N MET A 449 56.83 -46.16 -106.36
CA MET A 449 56.65 -46.89 -107.63
C MET A 449 57.64 -46.40 -108.68
N LEU A 450 57.80 -45.09 -108.84
CA LEU A 450 58.78 -44.48 -109.74
C LEU A 450 60.22 -44.86 -109.36
N ASP A 451 60.55 -44.92 -108.07
CA ASP A 451 61.89 -45.32 -107.59
C ASP A 451 62.13 -46.84 -107.79
N SER A 452 61.09 -47.68 -107.64
CA SER A 452 61.21 -49.13 -107.87
C SER A 452 61.24 -49.50 -109.37
N GLU A 453 60.52 -48.78 -110.23
CA GLU A 453 60.62 -48.94 -111.69
C GLU A 453 61.98 -48.45 -112.22
N LEU A 454 62.57 -47.40 -111.61
CA LEU A 454 63.92 -46.94 -111.98
C LEU A 454 65.03 -47.94 -111.60
N ILE A 455 64.82 -48.79 -110.59
CA ILE A 455 65.87 -49.67 -110.06
C ILE A 455 65.84 -51.08 -110.70
N SER A 456 64.77 -51.50 -111.39
CA SER A 456 64.67 -52.83 -112.00
C SER A 456 64.72 -52.91 -113.53
N ASP A 457 64.92 -51.80 -114.25
CA ASP A 457 65.05 -51.83 -115.71
C ASP A 457 66.51 -51.63 -116.16
N GLU A 458 67.13 -52.72 -116.64
CA GLU A 458 68.48 -52.76 -117.24
C GLU A 458 68.64 -51.88 -118.50
N THR A 459 67.56 -51.21 -118.96
CA THR A 459 67.64 -50.16 -119.98
C THR A 459 67.97 -48.76 -119.42
N PHE A 460 67.78 -48.49 -118.12
CA PHE A 460 68.05 -47.16 -117.54
C PHE A 460 69.56 -46.89 -117.35
N ASN A 461 70.37 -47.93 -117.11
CA ASN A 461 71.84 -47.81 -117.09
C ASN A 461 72.47 -47.73 -118.49
N HIS A 462 71.73 -48.00 -119.57
CA HIS A 462 72.20 -47.78 -120.95
C HIS A 462 71.85 -46.37 -121.48
N ALA A 463 70.80 -45.71 -120.95
CA ALA A 463 70.42 -44.35 -121.34
C ALA A 463 71.30 -43.23 -120.73
N ILE A 464 71.99 -43.48 -119.61
CA ILE A 464 72.92 -42.50 -119.01
C ILE A 464 74.26 -42.42 -119.77
N THR A 465 74.54 -43.36 -120.69
CA THR A 465 75.75 -43.35 -121.53
C THR A 465 75.49 -43.05 -123.02
N SER A 466 74.23 -42.89 -123.45
CA SER A 466 73.87 -42.39 -124.78
C SER A 466 73.03 -41.13 -124.66
N GLY A 467 73.65 -39.96 -124.86
CA GLY A 467 72.98 -38.66 -124.79
C GLY A 467 71.76 -38.56 -125.71
N ASP A 468 70.59 -38.60 -125.09
CA ASP A 468 69.30 -38.21 -125.69
C ASP A 468 68.55 -37.32 -124.67
N ASP A 469 68.47 -36.03 -125.01
CA ASP A 469 68.11 -34.89 -124.15
C ASP A 469 66.59 -34.67 -124.05
N ASN A 470 65.77 -35.66 -123.66
CA ASN A 470 64.32 -35.42 -123.70
C ASN A 470 63.41 -36.07 -122.65
N VAL A 471 63.88 -36.23 -121.41
CA VAL A 471 62.97 -36.43 -120.27
C VAL A 471 63.49 -35.63 -119.06
N ASN A 472 62.88 -34.48 -118.79
CA ASN A 472 63.29 -33.56 -117.73
C ASN A 472 62.64 -33.92 -116.37
N TRP A 473 62.77 -35.19 -115.97
CA TRP A 473 62.21 -35.71 -114.71
C TRP A 473 62.69 -34.95 -113.46
N LYS A 474 63.85 -34.29 -113.54
CA LYS A 474 64.36 -33.42 -112.47
C LYS A 474 63.57 -32.11 -112.33
N GLU A 475 63.14 -31.49 -113.43
CA GLU A 475 62.28 -30.28 -113.34
C GLU A 475 60.90 -30.63 -112.79
N ASP A 476 60.33 -31.76 -113.19
CA ASP A 476 59.00 -32.19 -112.71
C ASP A 476 59.01 -32.58 -111.22
N LEU A 477 60.07 -33.26 -110.74
CA LEU A 477 60.24 -33.54 -109.32
C LEU A 477 60.50 -32.27 -108.50
N THR A 478 61.24 -31.30 -109.05
CA THR A 478 61.47 -30.00 -108.39
C THR A 478 60.17 -29.18 -108.34
N ALA A 479 59.35 -29.23 -109.39
CA ALA A 479 58.03 -28.60 -109.41
C ALA A 479 57.06 -29.27 -108.43
N LEU A 480 57.10 -30.60 -108.29
CA LEU A 480 56.31 -31.33 -107.30
C LEU A 480 56.76 -30.99 -105.87
N ALA A 481 58.06 -30.98 -105.60
CA ALA A 481 58.62 -30.60 -104.30
C ALA A 481 58.24 -29.16 -103.91
N ASN A 482 58.30 -28.22 -104.86
CA ASN A 482 57.88 -26.84 -104.63
C ASN A 482 56.36 -26.72 -104.37
N ARG A 483 55.53 -27.53 -105.04
CA ARG A 483 54.07 -27.56 -104.79
C ARG A 483 53.74 -28.18 -103.43
N ILE A 484 54.52 -29.17 -102.98
CA ILE A 484 54.38 -29.76 -101.65
C ILE A 484 54.84 -28.77 -100.56
N SER A 485 55.98 -28.09 -100.74
CA SER A 485 56.40 -27.02 -99.81
C SER A 485 55.39 -25.88 -99.74
N ALA A 486 54.82 -25.44 -100.87
CA ALA A 486 53.78 -24.42 -100.87
C ALA A 486 52.48 -24.87 -100.19
N ALA A 487 52.13 -26.17 -100.30
CA ALA A 487 50.98 -26.75 -99.61
C ALA A 487 51.20 -26.86 -98.09
N ILE A 488 52.44 -27.15 -97.65
CA ILE A 488 52.82 -27.17 -96.23
C ILE A 488 52.79 -25.75 -95.65
N GLU A 489 53.39 -24.76 -96.33
CA GLU A 489 53.32 -23.34 -95.90
C GLU A 489 51.87 -22.84 -95.84
N ALA A 490 51.03 -23.21 -96.81
CA ALA A 490 49.61 -22.87 -96.78
C ALA A 490 48.88 -23.54 -95.61
N GLY A 491 49.21 -24.79 -95.28
CA GLY A 491 48.67 -25.52 -94.13
C GLY A 491 49.09 -24.91 -92.79
N GLU A 492 50.36 -24.53 -92.64
CA GLU A 492 50.87 -23.86 -91.44
C GLU A 492 50.26 -22.45 -91.26
N THR A 493 50.07 -21.72 -92.37
CA THR A 493 49.39 -20.42 -92.35
C THR A 493 47.91 -20.56 -91.98
N TYR A 494 47.24 -21.60 -92.48
CA TYR A 494 45.84 -21.88 -92.15
C TYR A 494 45.67 -22.32 -90.69
N HIS A 495 46.59 -23.15 -90.17
CA HIS A 495 46.61 -23.56 -88.76
C HIS A 495 46.85 -22.36 -87.82
N SER A 496 47.81 -21.50 -88.15
CA SER A 496 48.09 -20.25 -87.42
C SER A 496 46.89 -19.29 -87.42
N THR A 497 46.19 -19.17 -88.55
CA THR A 497 45.00 -18.31 -88.66
C THR A 497 43.84 -18.86 -87.82
N ILE A 498 43.59 -20.17 -87.85
CA ILE A 498 42.56 -20.81 -87.02
C ILE A 498 42.90 -20.71 -85.52
N GLN A 499 44.18 -20.86 -85.16
CA GLN A 499 44.61 -20.74 -83.78
C GLN A 499 44.43 -19.30 -83.26
N GLY A 500 44.73 -18.29 -84.08
CA GLY A 500 44.48 -16.88 -83.77
C GLY A 500 42.99 -16.55 -83.62
N GLU A 501 42.14 -17.03 -84.53
CA GLU A 501 40.67 -16.83 -84.44
C GLU A 501 40.06 -17.55 -83.22
N LEU A 502 40.65 -18.65 -82.77
CA LEU A 502 40.22 -19.34 -81.56
C LEU A 502 40.64 -18.62 -80.27
N GLU A 503 41.84 -18.06 -80.22
CA GLU A 503 42.29 -17.21 -79.09
C GLU A 503 41.43 -15.94 -78.99
N ASP A 504 41.17 -15.25 -80.12
CA ASP A 504 40.32 -14.06 -80.13
C ASP A 504 38.87 -14.35 -79.69
N ASN A 505 38.31 -15.50 -80.10
CA ASN A 505 36.96 -15.91 -79.66
C ASN A 505 36.92 -16.31 -78.18
N TYR A 506 38.00 -16.93 -77.66
CA TYR A 506 38.11 -17.28 -76.24
C TYR A 506 38.21 -16.02 -75.37
N ASP A 507 39.04 -15.06 -75.77
CA ASP A 507 39.22 -13.78 -75.07
C ASP A 507 37.92 -12.97 -75.08
N THR A 508 37.21 -12.93 -76.22
CA THR A 508 35.88 -12.29 -76.31
C THR A 508 34.86 -12.95 -75.37
N MET A 509 34.86 -14.29 -75.28
CA MET A 509 34.00 -15.01 -74.32
C MET A 509 34.34 -14.68 -72.87
N MET A 510 35.62 -14.61 -72.53
CA MET A 510 36.06 -14.28 -71.17
C MET A 510 35.76 -12.82 -70.80
N GLU A 511 35.81 -11.90 -71.77
CA GLU A 511 35.41 -10.51 -71.59
C GLU A 511 33.89 -10.37 -71.36
N MET A 512 33.07 -11.17 -72.06
CA MET A 512 31.62 -11.25 -71.83
C MET A 512 31.27 -11.86 -70.45
N VAL A 513 31.99 -12.88 -70.00
CA VAL A 513 31.80 -13.48 -68.67
C VAL A 513 32.19 -12.49 -67.56
N ASN A 514 33.30 -11.76 -67.72
CA ASN A 514 33.76 -10.79 -66.74
C ASN A 514 32.89 -9.51 -66.70
N SER A 515 32.34 -9.08 -67.84
CA SER A 515 31.43 -7.92 -67.89
C SER A 515 30.01 -8.22 -67.40
N ALA A 516 29.59 -9.49 -67.37
CA ALA A 516 28.34 -9.94 -66.74
C ALA A 516 28.41 -10.02 -65.21
N ALA A 517 29.58 -9.78 -64.60
CA ALA A 517 29.77 -9.73 -63.15
C ALA A 517 29.69 -8.29 -62.61
N PRO A 518 28.48 -7.69 -62.55
CA PRO A 518 28.17 -6.88 -61.40
C PRO A 518 26.81 -7.28 -60.82
N LEU A 519 26.83 -7.74 -59.56
CA LEU A 519 25.80 -7.60 -58.50
C LEU A 519 25.98 -8.75 -57.47
N THR A 520 27.04 -8.64 -56.68
CA THR A 520 26.99 -9.01 -55.25
C THR A 520 26.93 -7.74 -54.44
#